data_AF-A0A2D4RZV7-F1
#
_entry.id   AF-A0A2D4RZV7-F1
#
_cell.length_a   1.000
_cell.length_b   1.000
_cell.length_c   1.000
_cell.angle_alpha   90.00
_cell.angle_beta   90.00
_cell.angle_gamma   90.00
#
_symmetry.space_group_name_H-M   'P 1'
#
loop_
_entity.id
_entity.type
_entity.pdbx_description
1 polymer ?
#
loop_
_entity_poly.entity_id
_entity_poly.type
_entity_poly.pdbx_seq_one_letter_code
_entity_poly.pdbx_strand_id
1 'polypeptide(L)'
;MNTAINLDQANVTDALPVDIEAIKKAFIQMHELPAANEQLSRVAVDQAHVLRVKDWLQDLERQLGVKAKVVASAQDCGLSIDAPAAVMNDEAIIFADHIHHQKMALDVFEYAVVGLLGVERLLKDDQTSLRLFRDLPIATQEFLAKRYQLSLEDTEHKVLVVKMYLADLASLNIRLTWLERREAWQRQWVRLFYPKLKFESLDLHYLLLKARRAVKKG
;
A
#
# COMPACT_ATOMS: atom_id res chain seq x y z
N MET A 1 37.12 -11.16 -79.58
CA MET A 1 37.53 -9.93 -78.87
C MET A 1 37.35 -10.18 -77.39
N ASN A 2 38.47 -10.23 -76.68
CA ASN A 2 38.52 -10.25 -75.22
C ASN A 2 37.95 -8.95 -74.67
N THR A 3 37.15 -9.03 -73.62
CA THR A 3 37.19 -8.03 -72.55
C THR A 3 36.71 -8.68 -71.25
N ALA A 4 37.65 -8.75 -70.32
CA ALA A 4 37.49 -9.20 -68.95
C ALA A 4 36.42 -8.36 -68.23
N ILE A 5 35.60 -9.03 -67.42
CA ILE A 5 34.83 -8.35 -66.37
C ILE A 5 35.50 -8.75 -65.06
N ASN A 6 36.14 -7.75 -64.46
CA ASN A 6 36.88 -7.82 -63.21
C ASN A 6 36.03 -8.42 -62.09
N LEU A 7 36.62 -9.41 -61.41
CA LEU A 7 36.38 -9.68 -60.00
C LEU A 7 36.85 -8.47 -59.22
N ASP A 8 35.93 -7.61 -58.78
CA ASP A 8 36.14 -6.81 -57.58
C ASP A 8 34.79 -6.32 -57.06
N GLN A 9 34.69 -6.32 -55.73
CA GLN A 9 33.59 -5.78 -54.91
C GLN A 9 32.47 -6.76 -54.52
N ALA A 10 32.87 -7.91 -53.97
CA ALA A 10 32.10 -8.50 -52.88
C ALA A 10 32.40 -7.71 -51.59
N ASN A 11 31.65 -6.63 -51.33
CA ASN A 11 31.53 -6.05 -50.00
C ASN A 11 30.03 -5.84 -49.73
N VAL A 12 29.35 -6.94 -49.42
CA VAL A 12 28.02 -6.89 -48.79
C VAL A 12 28.25 -6.61 -47.31
N THR A 13 28.45 -5.34 -47.00
CA THR A 13 28.29 -4.78 -45.65
C THR A 13 27.62 -3.42 -45.76
N ASP A 14 26.49 -3.37 -46.46
CA ASP A 14 25.50 -2.32 -46.18
C ASP A 14 24.85 -2.67 -44.84
N ALA A 15 25.53 -2.24 -43.78
CA ALA A 15 24.93 -2.08 -42.47
C ALA A 15 23.78 -1.09 -42.64
N LEU A 16 22.56 -1.62 -42.76
CA LEU A 16 21.34 -0.85 -42.52
C LEU A 16 21.57 -0.05 -41.23
N PRO A 17 21.35 1.28 -41.23
CA PRO A 17 21.49 2.06 -40.02
C PRO A 17 20.42 1.55 -39.06
N VAL A 18 20.85 0.70 -38.12
CA VAL A 18 20.04 0.27 -37.00
C VAL A 18 19.81 1.53 -36.19
N ASP A 19 18.69 2.20 -36.46
CA ASP A 19 18.29 3.38 -35.72
C ASP A 19 17.94 2.94 -34.30
N ILE A 20 18.91 3.13 -33.42
CA ILE A 20 18.84 2.77 -32.02
C ILE A 20 17.66 3.51 -31.36
N GLU A 21 17.27 4.69 -31.85
CA GLU A 21 16.11 5.41 -31.34
C GLU A 21 14.79 4.74 -31.74
N ALA A 22 14.69 4.22 -32.95
CA ALA A 22 13.53 3.44 -33.40
C ALA A 22 13.39 2.13 -32.60
N ILE A 23 14.50 1.44 -32.32
CA ILE A 23 14.49 0.23 -31.47
C ILE A 23 14.11 0.58 -30.02
N LYS A 24 14.66 1.66 -29.46
CA LYS A 24 14.27 2.12 -28.11
C LYS A 24 12.79 2.48 -28.05
N LYS A 25 12.27 3.16 -29.06
CA LYS A 25 10.86 3.55 -29.12
C LYS A 25 9.93 2.35 -29.28
N ALA A 26 10.31 1.38 -30.13
CA ALA A 26 9.59 0.12 -30.28
C ALA A 26 9.66 -0.74 -29.00
N PHE A 27 10.81 -0.77 -28.33
CA PHE A 27 10.98 -1.47 -27.05
C PHE A 27 10.15 -0.81 -25.94
N ILE A 28 10.10 0.52 -25.87
CA ILE A 28 9.24 1.26 -24.94
C ILE A 28 7.77 0.94 -25.22
N GLN A 29 7.31 1.00 -26.47
CA GLN A 29 5.93 0.65 -26.82
C GLN A 29 5.58 -0.82 -26.53
N MET A 30 6.52 -1.73 -26.73
CA MET A 30 6.32 -3.17 -26.50
C MET A 30 6.40 -3.53 -25.01
N HIS A 31 7.03 -2.68 -24.19
CA HIS A 31 7.17 -2.81 -22.74
C HIS A 31 6.48 -1.66 -21.98
N GLU A 32 5.43 -1.06 -22.55
CA GLU A 32 4.43 -0.28 -21.84
C GLU A 32 3.68 -1.22 -20.87
N LEU A 33 4.39 -1.69 -19.84
CA LEU A 33 3.78 -1.90 -18.54
C LEU A 33 3.16 -0.54 -18.16
N PRO A 34 1.92 -0.51 -17.67
CA PRO A 34 1.35 0.74 -17.16
C PRO A 34 2.35 1.29 -16.15
N ALA A 35 2.99 2.39 -16.52
CA ALA A 35 3.94 3.06 -15.67
C ALA A 35 3.22 3.40 -14.36
N ALA A 36 3.94 3.41 -13.25
CA ALA A 36 3.44 3.83 -11.93
C ALA A 36 2.92 5.29 -11.86
N ASN A 37 2.73 5.94 -13.01
CA ASN A 37 2.18 7.27 -13.23
C ASN A 37 0.96 7.21 -14.17
N GLU A 38 0.16 6.13 -14.13
CA GLU A 38 -1.22 6.24 -14.63
C GLU A 38 -1.88 7.38 -13.86
N GLN A 39 -2.02 8.52 -14.52
CA GLN A 39 -2.92 9.57 -14.06
C GLN A 39 -4.28 8.90 -13.96
N LEU A 40 -4.72 8.69 -12.70
CA LEU A 40 -6.02 8.18 -12.32
C LEU A 40 -7.08 8.93 -13.14
N SER A 41 -7.50 8.33 -14.25
CA SER A 41 -8.67 8.78 -14.95
C SER A 41 -9.81 8.53 -13.98
N ARG A 42 -10.29 9.61 -13.37
CA ARG A 42 -11.44 9.67 -12.46
C ARG A 42 -12.71 9.34 -13.25
N VAL A 43 -12.76 8.15 -13.83
CA VAL A 43 -13.97 7.63 -14.46
C VAL A 43 -14.86 7.21 -13.32
N ALA A 44 -16.05 7.82 -13.24
CA ALA A 44 -17.08 7.38 -12.33
C ALA A 44 -17.24 5.86 -12.48
N VAL A 45 -16.91 5.15 -11.41
CA VAL A 45 -16.90 3.69 -11.39
C VAL A 45 -18.32 3.19 -11.56
N ASP A 46 -18.53 2.28 -12.50
CA ASP A 46 -19.83 1.67 -12.75
C ASP A 46 -20.33 0.91 -11.51
N GLN A 47 -21.64 0.92 -11.27
CA GLN A 47 -22.27 0.23 -10.13
C GLN A 47 -21.96 -1.26 -10.14
N ALA A 48 -21.80 -1.86 -11.32
CA ALA A 48 -21.38 -3.26 -11.44
C ALA A 48 -20.00 -3.51 -10.82
N HIS A 49 -19.07 -2.56 -10.91
CA HIS A 49 -17.74 -2.69 -10.31
C HIS A 49 -17.79 -2.59 -8.79
N VAL A 50 -18.60 -1.67 -8.24
CA VAL A 50 -18.84 -1.56 -6.80
C VAL A 50 -19.38 -2.89 -6.24
N LEU A 51 -20.34 -3.51 -6.93
CA LEU A 51 -20.88 -4.81 -6.53
C LEU A 51 -19.82 -5.92 -6.59
N ARG A 52 -18.98 -5.96 -7.63
CA ARG A 52 -17.86 -6.93 -7.70
C ARG A 52 -16.89 -6.77 -6.54
N VAL A 53 -16.51 -5.53 -6.20
CA VAL A 53 -15.63 -5.26 -5.05
C VAL A 53 -16.29 -5.75 -3.75
N LYS A 54 -17.58 -5.50 -3.57
CA LYS A 54 -18.33 -5.99 -2.40
C LYS A 54 -18.31 -7.53 -2.30
N ASP A 55 -18.53 -8.21 -3.42
CA ASP A 55 -18.50 -9.68 -3.47
C ASP A 55 -17.11 -10.23 -3.10
N TRP A 56 -16.03 -9.59 -3.56
CA TRP A 56 -14.66 -9.98 -3.20
C TRP A 56 -14.36 -9.87 -1.70
N LEU A 57 -15.02 -8.96 -1.00
CA LEU A 57 -14.77 -8.66 0.41
C LEU A 57 -15.59 -9.52 1.37
N GLN A 58 -16.69 -10.13 0.89
CA GLN A 58 -17.68 -10.82 1.73
C GLN A 58 -17.06 -11.88 2.67
N ASP A 59 -16.06 -12.62 2.20
CA ASP A 59 -15.38 -13.61 3.03
C ASP A 59 -14.55 -13.01 4.16
N LEU A 60 -13.85 -11.90 3.90
CA LEU A 60 -13.06 -11.20 4.92
C LEU A 60 -13.96 -10.48 5.93
N GLU A 61 -15.05 -9.86 5.47
CA GLU A 61 -16.07 -9.27 6.34
C GLU A 61 -16.62 -10.31 7.33
N ARG A 62 -16.94 -11.51 6.83
CA ARG A 62 -17.40 -12.62 7.66
C ARG A 62 -16.33 -13.12 8.64
N GLN A 63 -15.07 -13.19 8.21
CA GLN A 63 -13.97 -13.66 9.06
C GLN A 63 -13.66 -12.70 10.21
N LEU A 64 -13.67 -11.39 9.94
CA LEU A 64 -13.40 -10.34 10.93
C LEU A 64 -14.64 -9.92 11.71
N GLY A 65 -15.84 -10.18 11.20
CA GLY A 65 -17.11 -9.78 11.80
C GLY A 65 -17.43 -8.30 11.61
N VAL A 66 -16.81 -7.63 10.63
CA VAL A 66 -16.98 -6.19 10.36
C VAL A 66 -17.38 -5.99 8.91
N LYS A 67 -18.40 -5.16 8.68
CA LYS A 67 -18.85 -4.77 7.35
C LYS A 67 -18.15 -3.49 6.93
N ALA A 68 -17.57 -3.48 5.74
CA ALA A 68 -17.02 -2.28 5.13
C ALA A 68 -18.04 -1.68 4.17
N LYS A 69 -18.13 -0.36 4.15
CA LYS A 69 -18.98 0.36 3.20
C LYS A 69 -18.19 0.60 1.91
N VAL A 70 -18.56 -0.08 0.84
CA VAL A 70 -17.96 0.15 -0.49
C VAL A 70 -18.74 1.26 -1.19
N VAL A 71 -18.05 2.30 -1.64
CA VAL A 71 -18.61 3.40 -2.44
C VAL A 71 -17.80 3.57 -3.73
N ALA A 72 -18.38 4.23 -4.74
CA ALA A 72 -17.73 4.36 -6.04
C ALA A 72 -16.48 5.25 -5.97
N SER A 73 -16.55 6.38 -5.25
CA SER A 73 -15.43 7.30 -5.08
C SER A 73 -15.45 8.05 -3.73
N ALA A 74 -14.33 8.65 -3.36
CA ALA A 74 -14.25 9.51 -2.17
C ALA A 74 -15.19 10.73 -2.25
N GLN A 75 -15.45 11.22 -3.46
CA GLN A 75 -16.33 12.38 -3.70
C GLN A 75 -17.79 12.09 -3.30
N ASP A 76 -18.23 10.84 -3.41
CA ASP A 76 -19.59 10.43 -2.99
C ASP A 76 -19.79 10.56 -1.48
N CYS A 77 -18.71 10.61 -0.71
CA CYS A 77 -18.70 10.83 0.73
C CYS A 77 -18.35 12.29 1.10
N GLY A 78 -18.23 13.20 0.13
CA GLY A 78 -17.81 14.58 0.36
C GLY A 78 -16.32 14.71 0.73
N LEU A 79 -15.51 13.68 0.49
CA LEU A 79 -14.09 13.67 0.79
C LEU A 79 -13.29 13.98 -0.47
N SER A 80 -12.31 14.88 -0.35
CA SER A 80 -11.31 15.16 -1.40
C SER A 80 -9.95 14.58 -0.98
N ILE A 81 -9.94 13.31 -0.60
CA ILE A 81 -8.74 12.60 -0.15
C ILE A 81 -8.30 11.65 -1.25
N ASP A 82 -7.00 11.65 -1.57
CA ASP A 82 -6.37 10.69 -2.48
C ASP A 82 -5.87 9.47 -1.67
N ALA A 83 -6.81 8.66 -1.21
CA ALA A 83 -6.53 7.45 -0.44
C ALA A 83 -7.51 6.35 -0.84
N PRO A 84 -7.11 5.06 -0.83
CA PRO A 84 -7.96 3.95 -1.28
C PRO A 84 -9.10 3.61 -0.31
N ALA A 85 -9.03 4.11 0.92
CA ALA A 85 -10.06 3.93 1.95
C ALA A 85 -9.99 5.03 3.01
N ALA A 86 -11.07 5.18 3.76
CA ALA A 86 -11.18 6.08 4.90
C ALA A 86 -11.96 5.41 6.04
N VAL A 87 -11.89 5.97 7.24
CA VAL A 87 -12.75 5.58 8.36
C VAL A 87 -13.61 6.78 8.74
N MET A 88 -14.93 6.60 8.77
CA MET A 88 -15.88 7.63 9.17
C MET A 88 -16.91 7.00 10.11
N ASN A 89 -17.24 7.68 11.21
CA ASN A 89 -18.24 7.20 12.18
C ASN A 89 -17.98 5.76 12.67
N ASP A 90 -16.71 5.40 12.89
CA ASP A 90 -16.28 4.05 13.31
C ASP A 90 -16.58 2.94 12.27
N GLU A 91 -16.90 3.32 11.02
CA GLU A 91 -17.08 2.42 9.89
C GLU A 91 -15.94 2.58 8.86
N ALA A 92 -15.44 1.46 8.35
CA ALA A 92 -14.47 1.45 7.26
C ALA A 92 -15.16 1.67 5.92
N ILE A 93 -14.74 2.70 5.18
CA ILE A 93 -15.22 3.05 3.85
C ILE A 93 -14.12 2.72 2.84
N ILE A 94 -14.46 1.94 1.82
CA ILE A 94 -13.55 1.52 0.75
C ILE A 94 -14.01 2.16 -0.56
N PHE A 95 -13.07 2.77 -1.29
CA PHE A 95 -13.35 3.44 -2.55
C PHE A 95 -13.02 2.50 -3.71
N ALA A 96 -14.01 2.21 -4.55
CA ALA A 96 -13.89 1.22 -5.62
C ALA A 96 -13.08 1.71 -6.84
N ASP A 97 -12.94 3.03 -6.99
CA ASP A 97 -12.10 3.69 -8.01
C ASP A 97 -10.63 3.36 -7.89
N HIS A 98 -10.16 3.14 -6.67
CA HIS A 98 -8.79 2.73 -6.39
C HIS A 98 -8.58 1.20 -6.43
N ILE A 99 -9.57 0.40 -6.86
CA ILE A 99 -9.49 -1.06 -6.84
C ILE A 99 -9.66 -1.64 -8.24
N HIS A 100 -8.61 -2.28 -8.76
CA HIS A 100 -8.64 -2.89 -10.10
C HIS A 100 -8.80 -4.41 -10.09
N HIS A 101 -8.38 -5.08 -9.03
CA HIS A 101 -8.41 -6.55 -8.94
C HIS A 101 -8.67 -7.03 -7.51
N GLN A 102 -9.09 -8.30 -7.39
CA GLN A 102 -9.48 -8.90 -6.10
C GLN A 102 -8.40 -8.74 -5.02
N LYS A 103 -7.14 -9.04 -5.33
CA LYS A 103 -6.04 -8.91 -4.35
C LYS A 103 -5.93 -7.49 -3.77
N MET A 104 -6.08 -6.46 -4.60
CA MET A 104 -6.07 -5.06 -4.16
C MET A 104 -7.25 -4.76 -3.25
N ALA A 105 -8.44 -5.29 -3.54
CA ALA A 105 -9.60 -5.16 -2.65
C ALA A 105 -9.30 -5.75 -1.25
N LEU A 106 -8.71 -6.95 -1.20
CA LEU A 106 -8.35 -7.59 0.06
C LEU A 106 -7.30 -6.79 0.85
N ASP A 107 -6.32 -6.22 0.16
CA ASP A 107 -5.24 -5.43 0.78
C ASP A 107 -5.77 -4.07 1.28
N VAL A 108 -6.65 -3.42 0.50
CA VAL A 108 -7.35 -2.18 0.90
C VAL A 108 -8.29 -2.43 2.08
N PHE A 109 -8.94 -3.59 2.13
CA PHE A 109 -9.76 -3.98 3.27
C PHE A 109 -8.95 -4.14 4.55
N GLU A 110 -7.79 -4.81 4.49
CA GLU A 110 -6.89 -4.92 5.64
C GLU A 110 -6.32 -3.56 6.06
N TYR A 111 -5.96 -2.71 5.08
CA TYR A 111 -5.58 -1.32 5.30
C TYR A 111 -6.66 -0.55 6.07
N ALA A 112 -7.92 -0.60 5.64
CA ALA A 112 -9.00 0.17 6.25
C ALA A 112 -9.42 -0.41 7.61
N VAL A 113 -9.68 -1.71 7.67
CA VAL A 113 -10.30 -2.36 8.83
C VAL A 113 -9.28 -2.64 9.92
N VAL A 114 -8.12 -3.21 9.58
CA VAL A 114 -7.09 -3.50 10.59
C VAL A 114 -6.19 -2.30 10.79
N GLY A 115 -5.78 -1.67 9.70
CA GLY A 115 -4.81 -0.58 9.68
C GLY A 115 -5.33 0.74 10.22
N LEU A 116 -6.46 1.24 9.71
CA LEU A 116 -7.04 2.50 10.20
C LEU A 116 -7.90 2.27 11.43
N LEU A 117 -8.97 1.47 11.30
CA LEU A 117 -9.94 1.27 12.38
C LEU A 117 -9.34 0.48 13.56
N GLY A 118 -8.67 -0.64 13.29
CA GLY A 118 -8.14 -1.52 14.33
C GLY A 118 -6.97 -0.92 15.11
N VAL A 119 -6.05 -0.22 14.43
CA VAL A 119 -4.94 0.47 15.09
C VAL A 119 -5.46 1.61 15.94
N GLU A 120 -6.44 2.39 15.45
CA GLU A 120 -7.08 3.44 16.25
C GLU A 120 -7.66 2.89 17.56
N ARG A 121 -8.41 1.79 17.47
CA ARG A 121 -9.01 1.12 18.64
C ARG A 121 -7.95 0.56 19.62
N LEU A 122 -6.78 0.16 19.12
CA LEU A 122 -5.69 -0.42 19.91
C LEU A 122 -4.80 0.65 20.56
N LEU A 123 -4.38 1.65 19.79
CA LEU A 123 -3.45 2.71 20.18
C LEU A 123 -4.21 3.95 20.68
N LYS A 124 -5.01 3.76 21.75
CA LYS A 124 -5.79 4.85 22.36
C LYS A 124 -4.94 5.93 23.05
N ASP A 125 -3.66 5.66 23.26
CA ASP A 125 -2.72 6.56 23.92
C ASP A 125 -1.62 7.00 22.93
N ASP A 126 -1.51 8.31 22.75
CA ASP A 126 -0.54 8.96 21.87
C ASP A 126 0.90 8.67 22.29
N GLN A 127 1.18 8.38 23.56
CA GLN A 127 2.55 8.09 24.02
C GLN A 127 3.15 6.86 23.32
N THR A 128 2.33 5.84 23.05
CA THR A 128 2.79 4.65 22.34
C THR A 128 3.10 4.98 20.88
N SER A 129 2.22 5.76 20.23
CA SER A 129 2.42 6.26 18.87
C SER A 129 3.68 7.12 18.76
N LEU A 130 3.93 8.02 19.70
CA LEU A 130 5.14 8.86 19.73
C LEU A 130 6.42 8.08 20.01
N ARG A 131 6.34 6.95 20.72
CA ARG A 131 7.49 6.02 20.85
C ARG A 131 7.76 5.30 19.54
N LEU A 132 6.72 4.77 18.90
CA LEU A 132 6.82 4.13 17.59
C LEU A 132 7.38 5.09 16.55
N PHE A 133 6.92 6.34 16.53
CA PHE A 133 7.43 7.38 15.64
C PHE A 133 8.94 7.55 15.77
N ARG A 134 9.46 7.63 17.00
CA ARG A 134 10.91 7.77 17.27
C ARG A 134 11.75 6.58 16.81
N ASP A 135 11.16 5.39 16.77
CA ASP A 135 11.84 4.17 16.34
C ASP A 135 11.79 3.96 14.81
N LEU A 136 10.92 4.69 14.09
CA LEU A 136 10.90 4.65 12.63
C LEU A 136 12.17 5.27 12.03
N PRO A 137 12.69 4.75 10.92
CA PRO A 137 13.75 5.41 10.18
C PRO A 137 13.34 6.82 9.76
N ILE A 138 14.26 7.79 9.89
CA ILE A 138 14.01 9.21 9.54
C ILE A 138 13.50 9.34 8.09
N ALA A 139 14.09 8.60 7.16
CA ALA A 139 13.65 8.57 5.76
C ALA A 139 12.18 8.14 5.61
N THR A 140 11.71 7.19 6.42
CA THR A 140 10.30 6.75 6.43
C THR A 140 9.40 7.85 6.99
N GLN A 141 9.82 8.53 8.05
CA GLN A 141 9.08 9.64 8.64
C GLN A 141 8.89 10.78 7.62
N GLU A 142 9.97 11.19 6.96
CA GLU A 142 9.97 12.26 5.96
C GLU A 142 9.14 11.89 4.72
N PHE A 143 9.28 10.65 4.24
CA PHE A 143 8.50 10.16 3.10
C PHE A 143 6.99 10.22 3.37
N LEU A 144 6.55 9.72 4.53
CA LEU A 144 5.13 9.70 4.89
C LEU A 144 4.62 11.11 5.16
N ALA A 145 5.39 11.94 5.85
CA ALA A 145 5.02 13.33 6.10
C ALA A 145 4.82 14.09 4.78
N LYS A 146 5.72 13.91 3.80
CA LYS A 146 5.57 14.52 2.49
C LYS A 146 4.38 13.95 1.72
N ARG A 147 4.18 12.63 1.74
CA ARG A 147 3.08 11.95 1.04
C ARG A 147 1.71 12.43 1.53
N TYR A 148 1.55 12.60 2.84
CA TYR A 148 0.29 12.99 3.46
C TYR A 148 0.21 14.48 3.83
N GLN A 149 1.19 15.29 3.41
CA GLN A 149 1.26 16.74 3.67
C GLN A 149 1.21 17.11 5.17
N LEU A 150 1.90 16.33 6.00
CA LEU A 150 1.93 16.49 7.45
C LEU A 150 3.20 17.19 7.92
N SER A 151 3.09 18.00 8.98
CA SER A 151 4.25 18.64 9.62
C SER A 151 4.85 17.73 10.71
N LEU A 152 6.16 17.46 10.65
CA LEU A 152 6.88 16.68 11.66
C LEU A 152 7.20 17.47 12.93
N GLU A 153 6.76 18.73 13.05
CA GLU A 153 6.90 19.50 14.28
C GLU A 153 5.75 19.19 15.25
N ASP A 154 4.56 19.00 14.68
CA ASP A 154 3.33 18.75 15.43
C ASP A 154 3.23 17.31 15.94
N THR A 155 2.73 17.17 17.16
CA THR A 155 2.57 15.88 17.85
C THR A 155 1.43 15.06 17.25
N GLU A 156 0.32 15.71 16.89
CA GLU A 156 -0.84 15.04 16.28
C GLU A 156 -0.47 14.45 14.92
N HIS A 157 0.25 15.22 14.11
CA HIS A 157 0.79 14.76 12.83
C HIS A 157 1.78 13.59 12.96
N LYS A 158 2.63 13.56 13.98
CA LYS A 158 3.51 12.40 14.25
C LYS A 158 2.72 11.14 14.55
N VAL A 159 1.66 11.26 15.36
CA VAL A 159 0.75 10.15 15.65
C VAL A 159 0.07 9.68 14.36
N LEU A 160 -0.39 10.62 13.53
CA LEU A 160 -1.02 10.30 12.25
C LEU A 160 -0.06 9.59 11.28
N VAL A 161 1.21 10.01 11.20
CA VAL A 161 2.26 9.34 10.40
C VAL A 161 2.39 7.87 10.81
N VAL A 162 2.40 7.58 12.11
CA VAL A 162 2.48 6.20 12.62
C VAL A 162 1.24 5.39 12.27
N LYS A 163 0.05 5.98 12.41
CA LYS A 163 -1.21 5.32 12.04
C LYS A 163 -1.24 4.98 10.54
N MET A 164 -0.83 5.93 9.70
CA MET A 164 -0.72 5.71 8.25
C MET A 164 0.33 4.65 7.89
N TYR A 165 1.48 4.67 8.57
CA TYR A 165 2.51 3.66 8.38
C TYR A 165 2.01 2.25 8.75
N LEU A 166 1.33 2.12 9.89
CA LEU A 166 0.77 0.84 10.32
C LEU A 166 -0.37 0.39 9.40
N ALA A 167 -1.14 1.32 8.83
CA ALA A 167 -2.17 1.00 7.85
C ALA A 167 -1.56 0.47 6.55
N ASP A 168 -0.53 1.14 6.02
CA ASP A 168 0.24 0.67 4.86
C ASP A 168 0.84 -0.72 5.15
N LEU A 169 1.37 -0.95 6.35
CA LEU A 169 1.92 -2.24 6.76
C LEU A 169 0.83 -3.33 6.89
N ALA A 170 -0.40 -2.96 7.29
CA ALA A 170 -1.54 -3.86 7.37
C ALA A 170 -1.99 -4.35 5.99
N SER A 171 -1.90 -3.49 4.97
CA SER A 171 -2.23 -3.83 3.58
C SER A 171 -1.41 -5.03 3.05
N LEU A 172 -0.18 -5.22 3.54
CA LEU A 172 0.67 -6.35 3.15
C LEU A 172 0.11 -7.71 3.62
N ASN A 173 -0.84 -7.70 4.57
CA ASN A 173 -1.51 -8.86 5.14
C ASN A 173 -0.55 -9.99 5.57
N ILE A 174 0.58 -9.61 6.17
CA ILE A 174 1.59 -10.57 6.62
C ILE A 174 1.05 -11.34 7.83
N ARG A 175 1.06 -12.67 7.74
CA ARG A 175 0.65 -13.55 8.83
C ARG A 175 1.86 -14.09 9.58
N LEU A 176 2.00 -13.66 10.83
CA LEU A 176 3.02 -14.20 11.72
C LEU A 176 2.78 -15.68 12.02
N THR A 177 3.86 -16.46 11.96
CA THR A 177 3.96 -17.82 12.47
C THR A 177 3.80 -17.86 13.99
N TRP A 178 3.67 -19.06 14.57
CA TRP A 178 3.55 -19.20 16.02
C TRP A 178 4.82 -18.75 16.76
N LEU A 179 6.01 -19.08 16.22
CA LEU A 179 7.29 -18.70 16.82
C LEU A 179 7.46 -17.18 16.87
N GLU A 180 7.21 -16.51 15.73
CA GLU A 180 7.26 -15.06 15.61
C GLU A 180 6.30 -14.36 16.59
N ARG A 181 5.08 -14.89 16.76
CA ARG A 181 4.13 -14.35 17.76
C ARG A 181 4.64 -14.49 19.18
N ARG A 182 5.27 -15.62 19.50
CA ARG A 182 5.84 -15.87 20.84
C ARG A 182 7.00 -14.92 21.09
N GLU A 183 7.89 -14.75 20.13
CA GLU A 183 9.04 -13.84 20.22
C GLU A 183 8.60 -12.39 20.40
N ALA A 184 7.66 -11.92 19.57
CA ALA A 184 7.12 -10.56 19.70
C ALA A 184 6.42 -10.35 21.05
N TRP A 185 5.67 -11.35 21.52
CA TRP A 185 5.05 -11.31 22.85
C TRP A 185 6.11 -11.22 23.96
N GLN A 186 7.16 -12.04 23.91
CA GLN A 186 8.26 -11.99 24.87
C GLN A 186 8.96 -10.62 24.86
N ARG A 187 9.26 -10.07 23.68
CA ARG A 187 9.87 -8.74 23.56
C ARG A 187 8.97 -7.65 24.13
N GLN A 188 7.65 -7.75 23.95
CA GLN A 188 6.72 -6.82 24.57
C GLN A 188 6.78 -6.86 26.10
N TRP A 189 6.93 -8.04 26.71
CA TRP A 189 7.17 -8.16 28.15
C TRP A 189 8.51 -7.56 28.56
N VAL A 190 9.58 -7.85 27.81
CA VAL A 190 10.90 -7.28 28.07
C VAL A 190 10.87 -5.75 28.02
N ARG A 191 10.09 -5.15 27.10
CA ARG A 191 9.91 -3.68 27.02
C ARG A 191 9.29 -3.06 28.26
N LEU A 192 8.52 -3.81 29.06
CA LEU A 192 7.98 -3.30 30.33
C LEU A 192 9.12 -3.03 31.34
N PHE A 193 10.19 -3.83 31.29
CA PHE A 193 11.36 -3.69 32.16
C PHE A 193 12.49 -2.88 31.51
N TYR A 194 12.55 -2.86 30.17
CA TYR A 194 13.57 -2.16 29.38
C TYR A 194 12.91 -1.21 28.36
N PRO A 195 12.41 -0.05 28.78
CA PRO A 195 11.62 0.86 27.93
C PRO A 195 12.41 1.53 26.80
N LYS A 196 13.75 1.43 26.80
CA LYS A 196 14.63 1.91 25.73
C LYS A 196 14.78 0.92 24.57
N LEU A 197 14.23 -0.29 24.69
CA LEU A 197 14.27 -1.30 23.64
C LEU A 197 13.35 -0.90 22.49
N LYS A 198 13.95 -0.72 21.30
CA LYS A 198 13.24 -0.27 20.09
C LYS A 198 12.19 -1.27 19.63
N PHE A 199 11.19 -0.78 18.91
CA PHE A 199 10.27 -1.62 18.15
C PHE A 199 10.97 -2.14 16.88
N GLU A 200 10.86 -3.43 16.63
CA GLU A 200 11.28 -4.05 15.36
C GLU A 200 10.06 -4.35 14.48
N SER A 201 10.31 -4.67 13.21
CA SER A 201 9.27 -5.02 12.23
C SER A 201 8.32 -6.12 12.74
N LEU A 202 8.88 -7.15 13.39
CA LEU A 202 8.11 -8.24 14.01
C LEU A 202 7.09 -7.73 15.03
N ASP A 203 7.47 -6.74 15.83
CA ASP A 203 6.61 -6.15 16.86
C ASP A 203 5.45 -5.36 16.25
N LEU A 204 5.70 -4.67 15.13
CA LEU A 204 4.68 -3.95 14.39
C LEU A 204 3.65 -4.91 13.80
N HIS A 205 4.09 -6.01 13.18
CA HIS A 205 3.17 -7.05 12.71
C HIS A 205 2.41 -7.72 13.85
N TYR A 206 3.02 -7.84 15.04
CA TYR A 206 2.33 -8.34 16.21
C TYR A 206 1.30 -7.35 16.76
N LEU A 207 1.57 -6.04 16.69
CA LEU A 207 0.58 -5.00 16.97
C LEU A 207 -0.60 -5.08 16.01
N LEU A 208 -0.36 -5.27 14.71
CA LEU A 208 -1.42 -5.47 13.71
C LEU A 208 -2.25 -6.72 13.99
N LEU A 209 -1.63 -7.82 14.42
CA LEU A 209 -2.36 -9.01 14.87
C LEU A 209 -3.27 -8.69 16.07
N LYS A 210 -2.83 -7.83 17.00
CA LYS A 210 -3.66 -7.37 18.13
C LYS A 210 -4.78 -6.43 17.67
N ALA A 211 -4.49 -5.52 16.74
CA ALA A 211 -5.48 -4.62 16.13
C ALA A 211 -6.60 -5.42 15.45
N ARG A 212 -6.25 -6.44 14.65
CA ARG A 212 -7.21 -7.35 14.02
C ARG A 212 -8.12 -8.04 15.05
N ARG A 213 -7.60 -8.40 16.23
CA ARG A 213 -8.40 -8.97 17.32
C ARG A 213 -9.26 -7.93 18.03
N ALA A 214 -8.81 -6.68 18.12
CA ALA A 214 -9.56 -5.59 18.72
C ALA A 214 -10.79 -5.25 17.87
N VAL A 215 -10.64 -5.24 16.55
CA VAL A 215 -11.74 -5.05 15.59
C VAL A 215 -12.83 -6.10 15.77
N LYS A 216 -12.47 -7.38 15.85
CA LYS A 216 -13.44 -8.48 16.01
C LYS A 216 -14.27 -8.42 17.30
N LYS A 217 -13.81 -7.69 18.33
CA LYS A 217 -14.44 -7.63 19.65
C LYS A 217 -15.37 -6.43 19.85
N GLY A 218 -15.26 -5.40 19.01
CA GLY A 218 -16.05 -4.17 19.11
C GLY A 218 -17.09 -4.13 18.01
#